data_AF-A0A922YH93-F1
#
_entry.id   AF-A0A922YH93-F1
#
_cell.length_a   1.000
_cell.length_b   1.000
_cell.length_c   1.000
_cell.angle_alpha   90.00
_cell.angle_beta   90.00
_cell.angle_gamma   90.00
#
_symmetry.space_group_name_H-M   'P 1'
#
loop_
_entity.id
_entity.type
_entity.pdbx_description
1 polymer ?
#
loop_
_entity_poly.entity_id
_entity_poly.type
_entity_poly.pdbx_seq_one_letter_code
_entity_poly.pdbx_strand_id
1 'polypeptide(L)'
;MSANTNPTTPDEKAKRDPVCGMTPKADSPHRLIHQGAEVLFCSAGCKSKFEADPSAYPAAQETHAAAEHHAHGHSGHGAGCHHHAATPAPKTAAPGSQWTCPMHPEILRDGPGDCPICGMALEPLTPSASDGPNPELRDMKRRFVFGLVLSLPLLAIEMGRHFFGVDHFIPPAINPWIQMALATPVVLWAGWPFFARGVASVRNRSLNMFSLIALGTGAAWIYSMVATIAPNVFPAELRSAHGTVPVYFEAAAVIITLVLLGQVLELQAREATGGAIRALLDLAPKTA
;
A
#
# COMPACT_ATOMS: atom_id res chain seq x y z
N MET A 1 -27.63 26.99 57.93
CA MET A 1 -28.89 26.31 57.55
C MET A 1 -29.56 27.14 56.46
N SER A 2 -29.28 26.85 55.19
CA SER A 2 -30.11 27.34 54.09
C SER A 2 -30.22 26.20 53.09
N ALA A 3 -31.46 25.81 52.85
CA ALA A 3 -31.85 24.60 52.15
C ALA A 3 -31.65 24.72 50.64
N ASN A 4 -31.31 23.56 50.09
CA ASN A 4 -31.14 23.22 48.70
C ASN A 4 -32.53 22.89 48.09
N THR A 5 -32.93 23.52 46.99
CA THR A 5 -33.91 22.95 46.04
C THR A 5 -33.68 23.54 44.64
N ASN A 6 -32.73 22.99 43.90
CA ASN A 6 -32.71 23.09 42.45
C ASN A 6 -33.38 21.82 41.92
N PRO A 7 -34.48 21.87 41.15
CA PRO A 7 -35.12 20.66 40.65
C PRO A 7 -34.25 20.03 39.55
N THR A 8 -33.68 18.88 39.86
CA THR A 8 -33.04 18.01 38.87
C THR A 8 -34.05 17.09 38.19
N THR A 9 -33.81 16.89 36.88
CA THR A 9 -34.17 15.77 35.97
C THR A 9 -35.55 15.76 35.29
N PRO A 10 -35.69 15.18 34.07
CA PRO A 10 -34.77 14.24 33.39
C PRO A 10 -34.42 14.53 31.91
N ASP A 11 -33.17 14.22 31.56
CA ASP A 11 -32.71 13.52 30.35
C ASP A 11 -33.66 13.49 29.12
N GLU A 12 -33.51 14.44 28.19
CA GLU A 12 -34.10 14.34 26.84
C GLU A 12 -32.96 14.08 25.84
N LYS A 13 -32.81 12.80 25.47
CA LYS A 13 -31.81 12.29 24.53
C LYS A 13 -31.65 13.24 23.35
N ALA A 14 -30.46 13.83 23.21
CA ALA A 14 -30.18 14.77 22.13
C ALA A 14 -30.38 14.10 20.76
N LYS A 15 -31.47 14.44 20.07
CA LYS A 15 -31.82 13.91 18.76
C LYS A 15 -30.71 14.26 17.76
N ARG A 16 -30.09 13.25 17.16
CA ARG A 16 -29.02 13.42 16.17
C ARG A 16 -29.60 13.72 14.79
N ASP A 17 -28.89 14.53 14.01
CA ASP A 17 -29.16 14.77 12.60
C ASP A 17 -29.01 13.45 11.82
N PRO A 18 -30.05 12.97 11.11
CA PRO A 18 -30.02 11.68 10.41
C PRO A 18 -29.11 11.67 9.17
N VAL A 19 -28.70 12.83 8.65
CA VAL A 19 -27.84 12.92 7.45
C VAL A 19 -26.36 12.85 7.80
N CYS A 20 -25.95 13.46 8.92
CA CYS A 20 -24.53 13.58 9.29
C CYS A 20 -24.18 13.03 10.68
N GLY A 21 -25.17 12.66 11.50
CA GLY A 21 -24.96 12.14 12.85
C GLY A 21 -24.57 13.17 13.91
N MET A 22 -24.45 14.45 13.54
CA MET A 22 -24.14 15.55 14.47
C MET A 22 -25.37 15.86 15.35
N THR A 23 -25.11 16.31 16.57
CA THR A 23 -26.17 16.81 17.47
C THR A 23 -26.51 18.25 17.10
N PRO A 24 -27.70 18.55 16.55
CA PRO A 24 -28.13 19.91 16.28
C PRO A 24 -28.27 20.70 17.59
N LYS A 25 -28.06 22.02 17.53
CA LYS A 25 -28.46 22.89 18.64
C LYS A 25 -29.99 22.90 18.75
N ALA A 26 -30.51 22.97 19.98
CA ALA A 26 -31.96 22.93 20.24
C ALA A 26 -32.73 24.11 19.59
N ASP A 27 -32.04 25.21 19.30
CA ASP A 27 -32.57 26.41 18.65
C ASP A 27 -32.37 26.45 17.13
N SER A 28 -31.87 25.36 16.51
CA SER A 28 -31.58 25.32 15.07
C SER A 28 -32.80 25.72 14.23
N PRO A 29 -32.67 26.69 13.30
CA PRO A 29 -33.76 27.05 12.37
C PRO A 29 -34.02 25.95 11.33
N HIS A 30 -33.13 24.95 11.24
CA HIS A 30 -33.21 23.88 10.26
C HIS A 30 -33.95 22.67 10.85
N ARG A 31 -35.28 22.72 10.75
CA ARG A 31 -36.21 21.67 11.18
C ARG A 31 -37.19 21.31 10.07
N LEU A 32 -37.65 20.06 10.07
CA LEU A 32 -38.68 19.52 9.17
C LEU A 32 -39.53 18.50 9.94
N ILE A 33 -40.82 18.40 9.61
CA ILE A 33 -41.68 17.33 10.11
C ILE A 33 -41.66 16.18 9.08
N HIS A 34 -41.21 15.00 9.49
CA HIS A 34 -41.22 13.79 8.66
C HIS A 34 -41.90 12.65 9.42
N GLN A 35 -42.92 12.02 8.82
CA GLN A 35 -43.73 10.96 9.43
C GLN A 35 -44.33 11.35 10.80
N GLY A 36 -44.70 12.62 10.97
CA GLY A 36 -45.27 13.14 12.22
C GLY A 36 -44.26 13.44 13.33
N ALA A 37 -42.96 13.19 13.10
CA ALA A 37 -41.88 13.54 14.03
C ALA A 37 -41.09 14.76 13.53
N GLU A 38 -40.75 15.66 14.45
CA GLU A 38 -39.84 16.77 14.16
C GLU A 38 -38.39 16.24 14.10
N VAL A 39 -37.76 16.46 12.94
CA VAL A 39 -36.36 16.15 12.65
C VAL A 39 -35.57 17.46 12.65
N LEU A 40 -34.53 17.51 13.47
CA LEU A 40 -33.61 18.65 13.58
C LEU A 40 -32.35 18.39 12.75
N PHE A 41 -31.86 19.42 12.07
CA PHE A 41 -30.66 19.38 11.24
C PHE A 41 -29.60 20.36 11.72
N CYS A 42 -28.33 19.98 11.56
CA CYS A 42 -27.18 20.80 11.93
C CYS A 42 -26.95 21.97 10.97
N SER A 43 -27.46 21.89 9.73
CA SER A 43 -27.26 22.87 8.67
C SER A 43 -28.36 22.82 7.62
N ALA A 44 -28.50 23.90 6.84
CA ALA A 44 -29.39 23.95 5.67
C ALA A 44 -29.08 22.82 4.66
N GLY A 45 -27.80 22.48 4.48
CA GLY A 45 -27.39 21.40 3.57
C GLY A 45 -27.85 20.01 4.00
N CYS A 46 -27.85 19.71 5.30
CA CYS A 46 -28.38 18.45 5.81
C CYS A 46 -29.90 18.40 5.66
N LYS A 47 -30.61 19.50 5.93
CA LYS A 47 -32.05 19.62 5.67
C LYS A 47 -32.39 19.36 4.20
N SER A 48 -31.69 20.01 3.26
CA SER A 48 -31.96 19.84 1.82
C SER A 48 -31.68 18.42 1.31
N LYS A 49 -30.64 17.74 1.84
CA LYS A 49 -30.36 16.33 1.48
C LYS A 49 -31.45 15.39 2.00
N PHE A 50 -31.94 15.62 3.22
CA PHE A 50 -33.04 14.85 3.78
C PHE A 50 -34.35 15.10 3.03
N GLU A 51 -34.62 16.33 2.59
CA GLU A 51 -35.79 16.64 1.74
C GLU A 51 -35.71 15.97 0.36
N ALA A 52 -34.51 15.78 -0.19
CA ALA A 52 -34.30 15.19 -1.50
C ALA A 52 -34.50 13.66 -1.52
N ASP A 53 -34.05 12.95 -0.48
CA ASP A 53 -34.25 11.49 -0.34
C ASP A 53 -34.36 11.08 1.15
N PRO A 54 -35.56 11.21 1.75
CA PRO A 54 -35.76 10.83 3.16
C PRO A 54 -35.58 9.33 3.42
N SER A 55 -35.83 8.48 2.43
CA SER A 55 -35.72 7.01 2.54
C SER A 55 -34.29 6.52 2.69
N ALA A 56 -33.30 7.30 2.23
CA ALA A 56 -31.89 6.97 2.37
C ALA A 56 -31.38 7.10 3.82
N TYR A 57 -32.15 7.74 4.71
CA TYR A 57 -31.71 8.06 6.08
C TYR A 57 -32.66 7.42 7.12
N PRO A 58 -32.21 6.39 7.84
CA PRO A 58 -33.03 5.78 8.88
C PRO A 58 -33.28 6.80 10.00
N ALA A 59 -34.54 7.05 10.32
CA ALA A 59 -34.92 7.81 11.50
C ALA A 59 -34.28 7.15 12.72
N ALA A 60 -33.52 7.91 13.50
CA ALA A 60 -32.83 7.41 14.68
C ALA A 60 -33.82 6.80 15.69
N GLN A 61 -33.96 5.47 15.66
CA GLN A 61 -34.49 4.69 16.76
C GLN A 61 -33.32 4.03 17.50
N GLU A 62 -33.40 4.20 18.80
CA GLU A 62 -32.46 3.98 19.89
C GLU A 62 -31.69 2.65 19.89
N THR A 63 -30.50 2.69 20.48
CA THR A 63 -29.42 1.70 20.40
C THR A 63 -29.42 0.61 21.48
N HIS A 64 -28.72 -0.49 21.17
CA HIS A 64 -27.99 -1.46 22.02
C HIS A 64 -28.62 -2.82 22.34
N ALA A 65 -28.01 -3.88 21.78
CA ALA A 65 -27.75 -5.12 22.50
C ALA A 65 -26.44 -5.77 22.01
N ALA A 66 -25.53 -5.92 22.99
CA ALA A 66 -24.55 -7.00 23.17
C ALA A 66 -23.56 -7.35 22.04
N ALA A 67 -22.29 -7.14 22.38
CA ALA A 67 -21.22 -8.03 21.97
C ALA A 67 -21.58 -9.48 22.33
N GLU A 68 -21.57 -10.38 21.34
CA GLU A 68 -21.44 -11.81 21.57
C GLU A 68 -20.61 -12.44 20.45
N HIS A 69 -19.53 -13.10 20.87
CA HIS A 69 -18.66 -13.89 20.04
C HIS A 69 -19.42 -15.09 19.47
N HIS A 70 -19.59 -15.15 18.15
CA HIS A 70 -19.83 -16.42 17.46
C HIS A 70 -18.69 -16.72 16.50
N ALA A 71 -17.84 -17.65 16.92
CA ALA A 71 -16.93 -18.36 16.06
C ALA A 71 -17.73 -19.30 15.15
N HIS A 72 -17.64 -19.09 13.84
CA HIS A 72 -17.95 -20.10 12.85
C HIS A 72 -16.69 -20.43 12.06
N GLY A 73 -16.17 -21.64 12.31
CA GLY A 73 -15.14 -22.24 11.49
C GLY A 73 -15.73 -22.66 10.15
N HIS A 74 -15.03 -22.31 9.07
CA HIS A 74 -15.19 -23.00 7.79
C HIS A 74 -13.84 -23.54 7.34
N SER A 75 -13.75 -24.87 7.42
CA SER A 75 -12.79 -25.72 6.75
C SER A 75 -13.08 -25.76 5.24
N GLY A 76 -12.05 -25.45 4.45
CA GLY A 76 -11.67 -26.12 3.19
C GLY A 76 -12.62 -26.09 1.99
N HIS A 77 -12.18 -25.41 0.91
CA HIS A 77 -12.06 -25.84 -0.51
C HIS A 77 -11.53 -24.59 -1.25
N GLY A 78 -10.49 -24.58 -2.08
CA GLY A 78 -10.05 -25.53 -3.08
C GLY A 78 -10.14 -24.85 -4.46
N ALA A 79 -8.99 -24.49 -5.03
CA ALA A 79 -8.72 -24.08 -6.42
C ALA A 79 -9.01 -22.62 -6.87
N GLY A 80 -7.98 -21.97 -7.44
CA GLY A 80 -8.13 -20.83 -8.35
C GLY A 80 -7.29 -19.58 -8.03
N CYS A 81 -5.96 -19.68 -7.98
CA CYS A 81 -5.08 -18.51 -7.81
C CYS A 81 -4.99 -17.67 -9.11
N HIS A 82 -5.98 -16.82 -9.37
CA HIS A 82 -5.84 -15.66 -10.26
C HIS A 82 -5.82 -14.39 -9.40
N HIS A 83 -4.65 -14.05 -8.85
CA HIS A 83 -4.48 -12.75 -8.18
C HIS A 83 -4.14 -11.68 -9.21
N HIS A 84 -5.19 -10.98 -9.65
CA HIS A 84 -5.08 -9.63 -10.19
C HIS A 84 -4.33 -8.75 -9.18
N ALA A 85 -3.51 -7.84 -9.72
CA ALA A 85 -2.78 -6.83 -8.98
C ALA A 85 -3.64 -6.20 -7.88
N ALA A 86 -3.21 -6.35 -6.63
CA ALA A 86 -3.87 -5.73 -5.50
C ALA A 86 -3.69 -4.21 -5.61
N THR A 87 -4.75 -3.53 -6.06
CA THR A 87 -4.98 -2.12 -5.76
C THR A 87 -4.88 -1.94 -4.25
N PRO A 88 -3.99 -1.08 -3.72
CA PRO A 88 -3.97 -0.82 -2.29
C PRO A 88 -5.34 -0.28 -1.87
N ALA A 89 -5.86 -0.79 -0.75
CA ALA A 89 -7.14 -0.35 -0.21
C ALA A 89 -7.13 1.18 -0.06
N PRO A 90 -8.20 1.89 -0.47
CA PRO A 90 -8.21 3.34 -0.47
C PRO A 90 -8.00 3.85 0.95
N LYS A 91 -7.06 4.79 1.14
CA LYS A 91 -7.16 5.73 2.27
C LYS A 91 -8.58 6.31 2.20
N THR A 92 -9.36 6.20 3.27
CA THR A 92 -10.73 6.71 3.34
C THR A 92 -10.73 8.22 3.25
N ALA A 93 -10.70 8.72 2.02
CA ALA A 93 -10.84 10.13 1.73
C ALA A 93 -12.34 10.46 1.63
N ALA A 94 -12.72 11.68 2.04
CA ALA A 94 -14.10 12.12 1.95
C ALA A 94 -14.62 12.02 0.50
N PRO A 95 -15.90 11.70 0.27
CA PRO A 95 -16.47 11.64 -1.08
C PRO A 95 -16.22 12.96 -1.83
N GLY A 96 -15.49 12.90 -2.95
CA GLY A 96 -15.10 14.07 -3.75
C GLY A 96 -13.70 14.65 -3.48
N SER A 97 -12.85 13.97 -2.70
CA SER A 97 -11.46 14.39 -2.52
C SER A 97 -10.65 14.26 -3.81
N GLN A 98 -9.94 15.31 -4.22
CA GLN A 98 -8.93 15.20 -5.28
C GLN A 98 -7.71 14.43 -4.78
N TRP A 99 -7.13 13.62 -5.66
CA TRP A 99 -5.94 12.80 -5.44
C TRP A 99 -4.78 13.38 -6.24
N THR A 100 -3.59 13.43 -5.64
CA THR A 100 -2.39 13.97 -6.27
C THR A 100 -1.17 13.08 -6.08
N CYS A 101 -0.20 13.21 -6.98
CA CYS A 101 1.08 12.54 -6.83
C CYS A 101 1.99 13.40 -5.95
N PRO A 102 2.57 12.88 -4.86
CA PRO A 102 3.43 13.67 -3.97
C PRO A 102 4.75 14.13 -4.63
N MET A 103 5.09 13.60 -5.81
CA MET A 103 6.23 14.05 -6.62
C MET A 103 5.82 14.94 -7.80
N HIS A 104 4.56 14.91 -8.22
CA HIS A 104 4.04 15.66 -9.37
C HIS A 104 2.71 16.31 -8.97
N PRO A 105 2.75 17.43 -8.21
CA PRO A 105 1.55 18.06 -7.67
C PRO A 105 0.56 18.52 -8.74
N GLU A 106 1.04 18.78 -9.97
CA GLU A 106 0.21 19.07 -11.14
C GLU A 106 -0.75 17.92 -11.54
N ILE A 107 -0.52 16.70 -11.07
CA ILE A 107 -1.43 15.58 -11.32
C ILE A 107 -2.56 15.62 -10.30
N LEU A 108 -3.77 15.93 -10.77
CA LEU A 108 -5.01 15.88 -10.00
C LEU A 108 -5.96 14.83 -10.62
N ARG A 109 -6.49 13.94 -9.80
CA ARG A 109 -7.43 12.86 -10.20
C ARG A 109 -8.57 12.74 -9.20
N ASP A 110 -9.71 12.24 -9.65
CA ASP A 110 -10.90 12.10 -8.81
C ASP A 110 -10.93 10.80 -7.99
N GLY A 111 -9.88 9.98 -8.07
CA GLY A 111 -9.81 8.69 -7.38
C GLY A 111 -8.39 8.14 -7.23
N PRO A 112 -8.22 7.05 -6.45
CA PRO A 112 -6.94 6.38 -6.28
C PRO A 112 -6.44 5.80 -7.61
N GLY A 113 -5.12 5.70 -7.74
CA GLY A 113 -4.47 5.14 -8.93
C GLY A 113 -2.98 5.45 -8.95
N ASP A 114 -2.33 5.13 -10.07
CA ASP A 114 -0.91 5.39 -10.28
C ASP A 114 -0.69 6.70 -11.04
N CYS A 115 0.34 7.45 -10.65
CA CYS A 115 0.77 8.64 -11.35
C CYS A 115 1.26 8.28 -12.77
N PRO A 116 0.77 8.95 -13.83
CA PRO A 116 1.17 8.65 -15.21
C PRO A 116 2.63 9.01 -15.52
N ILE A 117 3.25 9.86 -14.69
CA ILE A 117 4.62 10.35 -14.88
C ILE A 117 5.62 9.41 -14.19
N CYS A 118 5.48 9.18 -12.88
CA CYS A 118 6.45 8.40 -12.09
C CYS A 118 5.96 7.04 -11.61
N GLY A 119 4.68 6.71 -11.80
CA GLY A 119 4.11 5.43 -11.37
C GLY A 119 4.01 5.25 -9.85
N MET A 120 4.09 6.33 -9.06
CA MET A 120 3.75 6.29 -7.62
C MET A 120 2.24 6.33 -7.42
N ALA A 121 1.75 5.70 -6.35
CA ALA A 121 0.35 5.80 -5.97
C ALA A 121 -0.02 7.26 -5.65
N LEU A 122 -1.21 7.65 -6.08
CA LEU A 122 -1.78 8.95 -5.76
C LEU A 122 -2.23 8.96 -4.29
N GLU A 123 -2.10 10.11 -3.65
CA GLU A 123 -2.56 10.36 -2.28
C GLU A 123 -3.64 11.46 -2.27
N PRO A 124 -4.62 11.43 -1.36
CA PRO A 124 -5.64 12.46 -1.28
C PRO A 124 -5.03 13.82 -0.90
N LEU A 125 -5.45 14.90 -1.57
CA LEU A 125 -4.96 16.27 -1.34
C LEU A 125 -5.19 16.73 0.11
N THR A 126 -6.33 16.35 0.67
CA THR A 126 -6.69 16.63 2.05
C THR A 126 -6.33 15.42 2.91
N PRO A 127 -5.35 15.54 3.83
CA PRO A 127 -5.03 14.44 4.74
C PRO A 127 -6.21 14.18 5.69
N SER A 128 -6.71 12.94 5.72
CA SER A 128 -7.62 12.46 6.78
C SER A 128 -6.84 12.23 8.07
N ALA A 129 -7.38 12.67 9.22
CA ALA A 129 -6.72 12.60 10.52
C ALA A 129 -6.61 11.17 11.11
N SER A 130 -7.09 10.15 10.41
CA SER A 130 -7.15 8.76 10.91
C SER A 130 -6.61 7.73 9.91
N ASP A 131 -5.40 7.93 9.41
CA ASP A 131 -4.72 6.92 8.61
C ASP A 131 -3.94 5.96 9.54
N GLY A 132 -4.32 4.68 9.54
CA GLY A 132 -3.51 3.61 10.13
C GLY A 132 -2.16 3.41 9.39
N PRO A 133 -1.31 2.49 9.84
CA PRO A 133 0.05 2.31 9.29
C PRO A 133 0.03 2.10 7.76
N ASN A 134 0.88 2.84 7.03
CA ASN A 134 0.87 2.85 5.57
C ASN A 134 1.03 1.41 5.00
N PRO A 135 0.00 0.84 4.34
CA PRO A 135 0.06 -0.53 3.84
C PRO A 135 1.16 -0.72 2.78
N GLU A 136 1.52 0.34 2.04
CA GLU A 136 2.59 0.30 1.05
C GLU A 136 3.97 0.15 1.69
N LEU A 137 4.23 0.87 2.79
CA LEU A 137 5.48 0.73 3.53
C LEU A 137 5.63 -0.70 4.08
N ARG A 138 4.53 -1.30 4.56
CA ARG A 138 4.53 -2.68 5.04
C ARG A 138 4.82 -3.66 3.90
N ASP A 139 4.22 -3.47 2.72
CA ASP A 139 4.50 -4.31 1.56
C ASP A 139 5.96 -4.20 1.11
N MET A 140 6.48 -2.97 0.97
CA MET A 140 7.86 -2.73 0.56
C MET A 140 8.87 -3.26 1.58
N LYS A 141 8.62 -3.11 2.89
CA LYS A 141 9.45 -3.69 3.95
C LYS A 141 9.48 -5.22 3.88
N ARG A 142 8.32 -5.86 3.65
CA ARG A 142 8.25 -7.32 3.50
C ARG A 142 9.04 -7.80 2.29
N ARG A 143 8.89 -7.13 1.14
CA ARG A 143 9.67 -7.45 -0.07
C ARG A 143 11.16 -7.24 0.14
N PHE A 144 11.55 -6.16 0.81
CA PHE A 144 12.95 -5.88 1.16
C PHE A 144 13.55 -6.99 2.03
N VAL A 145 12.89 -7.35 3.13
CA VAL A 145 13.39 -8.40 4.04
C VAL A 145 13.51 -9.74 3.33
N PHE A 146 12.50 -10.11 2.53
CA PHE A 146 12.55 -11.32 1.72
C PHE A 146 13.70 -11.29 0.70
N GLY A 147 13.86 -10.17 -0.03
CA GLY A 147 14.95 -9.97 -0.97
C GLY A 147 16.32 -10.05 -0.30
N LEU A 148 16.47 -9.46 0.88
CA LEU A 148 17.69 -9.47 1.67
C LEU A 148 18.06 -10.88 2.14
N VAL A 149 17.09 -11.63 2.67
CA VAL A 149 17.30 -12.99 3.18
C VAL A 149 17.76 -13.94 2.07
N LEU A 150 17.27 -13.78 0.84
CA LEU A 150 17.68 -14.62 -0.29
C LEU A 150 18.93 -14.11 -1.01
N SER A 151 19.13 -12.79 -1.06
CA SER A 151 20.31 -12.20 -1.71
C SER A 151 21.58 -12.35 -0.89
N LEU A 152 21.48 -12.40 0.45
CA LEU A 152 22.65 -12.59 1.32
C LEU A 152 23.38 -13.92 1.09
N PRO A 153 22.71 -15.10 1.13
CA PRO A 153 23.34 -16.37 0.78
C PRO A 153 23.88 -16.37 -0.64
N LEU A 154 23.16 -15.74 -1.57
CA LEU A 154 23.57 -15.69 -2.96
C LEU A 154 24.86 -14.88 -3.16
N LEU A 155 24.97 -13.72 -2.51
CA LEU A 155 26.19 -12.91 -2.46
C LEU A 155 27.34 -13.69 -1.80
N ALA A 156 27.06 -14.42 -0.72
CA ALA A 156 28.06 -15.24 -0.03
C ALA A 156 28.58 -16.39 -0.90
N ILE A 157 27.72 -17.02 -1.71
CA ILE A 157 28.12 -18.07 -2.66
C ILE A 157 29.02 -17.50 -3.76
N GLU A 158 28.66 -16.35 -4.35
CA GLU A 158 29.42 -15.76 -5.46
C GLU A 158 30.78 -15.22 -4.98
N MET A 159 30.80 -14.41 -3.92
CA MET A 159 32.04 -13.86 -3.36
C MET A 159 32.88 -14.94 -2.66
N GLY A 160 32.24 -15.92 -2.02
CA GLY A 160 32.95 -16.98 -1.31
C GLY A 160 33.74 -17.92 -2.21
N ARG A 161 33.39 -17.97 -3.50
CA ARG A 161 34.14 -18.71 -4.51
C ARG A 161 35.59 -18.23 -4.63
N HIS A 162 35.79 -16.91 -4.65
CA HIS A 162 37.12 -16.31 -4.81
C HIS A 162 37.87 -16.14 -3.48
N PHE A 163 37.17 -15.86 -2.37
CA PHE A 163 37.80 -15.55 -1.09
C PHE A 163 37.93 -16.74 -0.13
N PHE A 164 36.98 -17.68 -0.16
CA PHE A 164 36.89 -18.77 0.84
C PHE A 164 37.06 -20.17 0.25
N GLY A 165 37.34 -20.30 -1.06
CA GLY A 165 37.53 -21.60 -1.72
C GLY A 165 36.28 -22.48 -1.69
N VAL A 166 35.09 -21.87 -1.75
CA VAL A 166 33.80 -22.56 -1.67
C VAL A 166 33.59 -23.57 -2.82
N ASP A 167 34.39 -23.50 -3.88
CA ASP A 167 34.44 -24.50 -4.95
C ASP A 167 34.71 -25.93 -4.45
N HIS A 168 35.29 -26.10 -3.25
CA HIS A 168 35.47 -27.42 -2.64
C HIS A 168 34.18 -27.99 -2.03
N PHE A 169 33.25 -27.13 -1.62
CA PHE A 169 31.99 -27.52 -0.98
C PHE A 169 30.82 -27.57 -1.97
N ILE A 170 30.85 -26.76 -3.03
CA ILE A 170 29.78 -26.69 -4.03
C ILE A 170 30.37 -27.01 -5.41
N PRO A 171 29.96 -28.14 -6.02
CA PRO A 171 30.41 -28.48 -7.36
C PRO A 171 30.11 -27.36 -8.37
N PRO A 172 31.07 -27.02 -9.28
CA PRO A 172 30.89 -25.95 -10.26
C PRO A 172 29.64 -26.11 -11.15
N ALA A 173 29.18 -27.34 -11.38
CA ALA A 173 27.99 -27.63 -12.16
C ALA A 173 26.68 -27.30 -11.43
N ILE A 174 26.65 -27.38 -10.10
CA ILE A 174 25.45 -27.16 -9.28
C ILE A 174 25.30 -25.69 -8.88
N ASN A 175 26.41 -24.97 -8.75
CA ASN A 175 26.42 -23.58 -8.29
C ASN A 175 25.43 -22.67 -9.07
N PRO A 176 25.42 -22.64 -10.42
CA PRO A 176 24.47 -21.81 -11.17
C PRO A 176 23.00 -22.15 -10.87
N TRP A 177 22.68 -23.42 -10.61
CA TRP A 177 21.32 -23.86 -10.26
C TRP A 177 20.88 -23.37 -8.88
N ILE A 178 21.79 -23.35 -7.90
CA ILE A 178 21.49 -22.80 -6.57
C ILE A 178 21.26 -21.29 -6.67
N GLN A 179 22.14 -20.57 -7.37
CA GLN A 179 21.98 -19.13 -7.58
C GLN A 179 20.67 -18.81 -8.31
N MET A 180 20.35 -19.60 -9.35
CA MET A 180 19.10 -19.50 -10.08
C MET A 180 17.87 -19.65 -9.17
N ALA A 181 17.86 -20.67 -8.31
CA ALA A 181 16.75 -20.96 -7.40
C ALA A 181 16.53 -19.85 -6.36
N LEU A 182 17.61 -19.24 -5.88
CA LEU A 182 17.58 -18.15 -4.91
C LEU A 182 17.25 -16.79 -5.55
N ALA A 183 17.84 -16.46 -6.71
CA ALA A 183 17.63 -15.16 -7.38
C ALA A 183 16.26 -15.04 -8.03
N THR A 184 15.73 -16.11 -8.61
CA THR A 184 14.45 -16.06 -9.34
C THR A 184 13.28 -15.50 -8.51
N PRO A 185 13.02 -15.94 -7.26
CA PRO A 185 11.98 -15.33 -6.44
C PRO A 185 12.30 -13.87 -6.05
N VAL A 186 13.57 -13.49 -5.88
CA VAL A 186 13.95 -12.09 -5.64
C VAL A 186 13.59 -11.24 -6.86
N VAL A 187 13.99 -11.68 -8.06
CA VAL A 187 13.76 -10.93 -9.30
C VAL A 187 12.26 -10.87 -9.63
N LEU A 188 11.59 -12.01 -9.66
CA LEU A 188 10.20 -12.09 -10.14
C LEU A 188 9.18 -11.62 -9.12
N TRP A 189 9.35 -11.91 -7.82
CA TRP A 189 8.37 -11.55 -6.80
C TRP A 189 8.72 -10.24 -6.08
N ALA A 190 9.94 -10.11 -5.56
CA ALA A 190 10.34 -8.88 -4.86
C ALA A 190 10.52 -7.71 -5.86
N GLY A 191 11.08 -7.98 -7.04
CA GLY A 191 11.29 -7.01 -8.11
C GLY A 191 10.06 -6.68 -8.97
N TRP A 192 8.95 -7.43 -8.85
CA TRP A 192 7.73 -7.22 -9.65
C TRP A 192 7.28 -5.75 -9.79
N PRO A 193 7.24 -4.93 -8.72
CA PRO A 193 6.77 -3.54 -8.82
C PRO A 193 7.66 -2.67 -9.70
N PHE A 194 8.95 -3.00 -9.82
CA PHE A 194 9.88 -2.28 -10.69
C PHE A 194 9.66 -2.66 -12.16
N PHE A 195 9.40 -3.93 -12.45
CA PHE A 195 9.05 -4.36 -13.80
C PHE A 195 7.72 -3.76 -14.26
N ALA A 196 6.70 -3.76 -13.41
CA ALA A 196 5.41 -3.13 -13.71
C ALA A 196 5.57 -1.63 -14.02
N ARG A 197 6.32 -0.90 -13.18
CA ARG A 197 6.62 0.53 -13.41
C ARG A 197 7.52 0.76 -14.63
N GLY A 198 8.47 -0.13 -14.88
CA GLY A 198 9.34 -0.07 -16.05
C GLY A 198 8.55 -0.23 -17.36
N VAL A 199 7.63 -1.19 -17.40
CA VAL A 199 6.74 -1.39 -18.56
C VAL A 199 5.81 -0.19 -18.76
N ALA A 200 5.22 0.34 -17.67
CA ALA A 200 4.40 1.54 -17.73
C ALA A 200 5.18 2.75 -18.27
N SER A 201 6.41 2.95 -17.80
CA SER A 201 7.32 4.01 -18.27
C SER A 201 7.63 3.91 -19.76
N VAL A 202 7.92 2.70 -20.26
CA VAL A 202 8.15 2.47 -21.70
C VAL A 202 6.88 2.73 -22.51
N ARG A 203 5.72 2.25 -22.04
CA ARG A 203 4.43 2.47 -22.70
C ARG A 203 4.08 3.96 -22.79
N ASN A 204 4.35 4.72 -21.73
CA ASN A 204 4.07 6.15 -21.65
C ASN A 204 5.16 7.02 -22.31
N ARG A 205 6.22 6.39 -22.87
CA ARG A 205 7.40 7.07 -23.45
C ARG A 205 8.10 8.05 -22.50
N SER A 206 8.00 7.80 -21.20
CA SER A 206 8.61 8.60 -20.13
C SER A 206 9.71 7.80 -19.44
N LEU A 207 10.85 7.61 -20.11
CA LEU A 207 11.97 6.82 -19.58
C LEU A 207 12.46 7.38 -18.24
N ASN A 208 12.60 6.52 -17.25
CA ASN A 208 12.94 6.88 -15.88
C ASN A 208 13.83 5.82 -15.21
N MET A 209 14.11 6.00 -13.92
CA MET A 209 14.93 5.09 -13.12
C MET A 209 14.43 3.63 -13.19
N PHE A 210 13.10 3.42 -13.17
CA PHE A 210 12.53 2.07 -13.20
C PHE A 210 12.71 1.38 -14.55
N SER A 211 12.73 2.12 -15.66
CA SER A 211 13.04 1.53 -16.97
C SER A 211 14.47 0.98 -16.99
N LEU A 212 15.44 1.72 -16.44
CA LEU A 212 16.84 1.28 -16.38
C LEU A 212 17.01 0.07 -15.45
N ILE A 213 16.38 0.09 -14.27
CA ILE A 213 16.44 -1.04 -13.33
C ILE A 213 15.81 -2.29 -13.94
N ALA A 214 14.61 -2.16 -14.52
CA ALA A 214 13.90 -3.27 -15.14
C ALA A 214 14.70 -3.85 -16.31
N LEU A 215 15.28 -3.00 -17.18
CA LEU A 215 16.11 -3.45 -18.28
C LEU A 215 17.38 -4.16 -17.79
N GLY A 216 18.13 -3.55 -16.88
CA GLY A 216 19.40 -4.10 -16.39
C GLY A 216 19.23 -5.42 -15.64
N THR A 217 18.35 -5.44 -14.63
CA THR A 217 18.11 -6.63 -13.82
C THR A 217 17.39 -7.73 -14.60
N GLY A 218 16.48 -7.36 -15.51
CA GLY A 218 15.81 -8.30 -16.42
C GLY A 218 16.79 -8.93 -17.42
N ALA A 219 17.64 -8.14 -18.06
CA ALA A 219 18.66 -8.65 -18.99
C ALA A 219 19.66 -9.56 -18.28
N ALA A 220 20.17 -9.16 -17.11
CA ALA A 220 21.07 -9.98 -16.31
C ALA A 220 20.44 -11.32 -15.90
N TRP A 221 19.17 -11.30 -15.46
CA TRP A 221 18.46 -12.52 -15.08
C TRP A 221 18.17 -13.42 -16.28
N ILE A 222 17.66 -12.88 -17.41
CA ILE A 222 17.40 -13.66 -18.64
C ILE A 222 18.70 -14.27 -19.17
N TYR A 223 19.78 -13.50 -19.25
CA TYR A 223 21.09 -14.02 -19.66
C TYR A 223 21.50 -15.20 -18.77
N SER A 224 21.39 -15.02 -17.44
CA SER A 224 21.78 -16.04 -16.46
C SER A 224 20.91 -17.30 -16.54
N MET A 225 19.62 -17.14 -16.86
CA MET A 225 18.70 -18.25 -17.12
C MET A 225 19.17 -19.08 -18.33
N VAL A 226 19.46 -18.42 -19.44
CA VAL A 226 19.91 -19.10 -20.67
C VAL A 226 21.28 -19.76 -20.44
N ALA A 227 22.20 -19.07 -19.76
CA ALA A 227 23.51 -19.58 -19.38
C ALA A 227 23.44 -20.85 -18.51
N THR A 228 22.43 -20.94 -17.64
CA THR A 228 22.25 -22.09 -16.73
C THR A 228 21.53 -23.27 -17.39
N ILE A 229 20.44 -23.00 -18.12
CA ILE A 229 19.56 -24.05 -18.67
C ILE A 229 20.10 -24.57 -20.01
N ALA A 230 20.68 -23.71 -20.83
CA ALA A 230 21.12 -24.03 -22.19
C ALA A 230 22.55 -23.52 -22.46
N PRO A 231 23.57 -24.00 -21.73
CA PRO A 231 24.96 -23.56 -21.89
C PRO A 231 25.52 -23.85 -23.30
N ASN A 232 24.95 -24.83 -24.01
CA ASN A 232 25.37 -25.21 -25.36
C ASN A 232 25.03 -24.17 -26.44
N VAL A 233 24.16 -23.19 -26.15
CA VAL A 233 23.89 -22.07 -27.05
C VAL A 233 25.09 -21.12 -27.10
N PHE A 234 25.95 -21.15 -26.08
CA PHE A 234 27.14 -20.31 -26.02
C PHE A 234 28.34 -20.99 -26.72
N PRO A 235 29.14 -20.21 -27.47
CA PRO A 235 30.42 -20.66 -28.03
C PRO A 235 31.31 -21.34 -26.99
N ALA A 236 32.15 -22.27 -27.43
CA ALA A 236 33.02 -23.05 -26.53
C ALA A 236 34.02 -22.16 -25.77
N GLU A 237 34.39 -21.02 -26.35
CA GLU A 237 35.32 -20.05 -25.78
C GLU A 237 34.74 -19.31 -24.57
N LEU A 238 33.41 -19.23 -24.47
CA LEU A 238 32.70 -18.60 -23.35
C LEU A 238 32.30 -19.61 -22.25
N ARG A 239 32.58 -20.90 -22.47
CA ARG A 239 32.32 -21.96 -21.49
C ARG A 239 33.59 -22.22 -20.67
N SER A 240 33.41 -22.38 -19.37
CA SER A 240 34.46 -22.80 -18.45
C SER A 240 34.89 -24.24 -18.76
N ALA A 241 36.01 -24.70 -18.19
CA ALA A 241 36.50 -26.08 -18.34
C ALA A 241 35.46 -27.15 -17.93
N HIS A 242 34.49 -26.78 -17.11
CA HIS A 242 33.38 -27.65 -16.66
C HIS A 242 32.10 -27.52 -17.51
N GLY A 243 32.15 -26.80 -18.64
CA GLY A 243 31.01 -26.59 -19.54
C GLY A 243 29.99 -25.55 -19.05
N THR A 244 30.28 -24.85 -17.95
CA THR A 244 29.41 -23.81 -17.37
C THR A 244 29.74 -22.43 -17.92
N VAL A 245 28.72 -21.59 -18.05
CA VAL A 245 28.86 -20.18 -18.46
C VAL A 245 28.76 -19.28 -17.21
N PRO A 246 29.58 -18.23 -17.07
CA PRO A 246 29.43 -17.27 -15.98
C PRO A 246 28.03 -16.67 -15.91
N VAL A 247 27.50 -16.46 -14.70
CA VAL A 247 26.13 -15.97 -14.46
C VAL A 247 26.15 -14.66 -13.68
N TYR A 248 25.05 -13.92 -13.74
CA TYR A 248 24.86 -12.61 -13.11
C TYR A 248 23.59 -12.57 -12.23
N PHE A 249 23.21 -13.71 -11.66
CA PHE A 249 22.09 -13.80 -10.72
C PHE A 249 22.32 -12.91 -9.48
N GLU A 250 23.56 -12.82 -9.02
CA GLU A 250 23.98 -11.96 -7.91
C GLU A 250 23.71 -10.49 -8.18
N ALA A 251 24.24 -9.97 -9.28
CA ALA A 251 24.01 -8.58 -9.67
C ALA A 251 22.52 -8.26 -9.74
N ALA A 252 21.70 -9.12 -10.37
CA ALA A 252 20.26 -8.88 -10.49
C ALA A 252 19.55 -8.85 -9.12
N ALA A 253 19.82 -9.81 -8.25
CA ALA A 253 19.17 -9.92 -6.93
C ALA A 253 19.60 -8.81 -5.97
N VAL A 254 20.91 -8.49 -5.95
CA VAL A 254 21.46 -7.43 -5.10
C VAL A 254 20.95 -6.06 -5.52
N ILE A 255 20.93 -5.75 -6.82
CA ILE A 255 20.38 -4.48 -7.33
C ILE A 255 18.92 -4.31 -6.88
N ILE A 256 18.08 -5.33 -7.07
CA ILE A 256 16.67 -5.27 -6.67
C ILE A 256 16.53 -5.05 -5.16
N THR A 257 17.33 -5.74 -4.36
CA THR A 257 17.31 -5.61 -2.90
C THR A 257 17.73 -4.21 -2.44
N LEU A 258 18.77 -3.63 -3.05
CA LEU A 258 19.22 -2.28 -2.74
C LEU A 258 18.21 -1.21 -3.17
N VAL A 259 17.54 -1.40 -4.32
CA VAL A 259 16.46 -0.51 -4.75
C VAL A 259 15.27 -0.59 -3.79
N LEU A 260 14.89 -1.79 -3.34
CA LEU A 260 13.85 -1.97 -2.32
C LEU A 260 14.21 -1.26 -1.01
N LEU A 261 15.47 -1.35 -0.57
CA LEU A 261 15.95 -0.60 0.58
C LEU A 261 15.76 0.91 0.38
N GLY A 262 16.14 1.44 -0.78
CA GLY A 262 15.95 2.85 -1.12
C GLY A 262 14.48 3.28 -1.02
N GLN A 263 13.55 2.47 -1.57
CA GLN A 263 12.11 2.74 -1.48
C GLN A 263 11.58 2.68 -0.05
N VAL A 264 12.06 1.74 0.78
CA VAL A 264 11.70 1.66 2.20
C VAL A 264 12.16 2.91 2.95
N LEU A 265 13.40 3.35 2.74
CA LEU A 265 13.94 4.55 3.37
C LEU A 265 13.18 5.80 2.92
N GLU A 266 12.86 5.91 1.64
CA GLU A 266 12.08 7.02 1.09
C GLU A 266 10.68 7.09 1.70
N LEU A 267 9.94 5.98 1.70
CA LEU A 267 8.58 5.92 2.27
C LEU A 267 8.58 6.17 3.77
N GLN A 268 9.57 5.65 4.50
CA GLN A 268 9.70 5.88 5.93
C GLN A 268 9.99 7.36 6.26
N ALA A 269 10.83 8.02 5.45
CA ALA A 269 11.09 9.45 5.62
C ALA A 269 9.83 10.29 5.37
N ARG A 270 9.04 9.96 4.34
CA ARG A 270 7.76 10.63 4.04
C ARG A 270 6.70 10.43 5.13
N GLU A 271 6.60 9.22 5.67
CA GLU A 271 5.65 8.93 6.76
C GLU A 271 6.01 9.71 8.04
N ALA A 272 7.30 9.79 8.38
CA ALA A 272 7.77 10.52 9.56
C ALA A 272 7.47 12.04 9.47
N THR A 273 7.73 12.67 8.32
CA THR A 273 7.44 14.09 8.12
C THR A 273 5.94 14.35 8.07
N GLY A 274 5.17 13.51 7.38
CA GLY A 274 3.71 13.61 7.32
C GLY A 274 3.07 13.44 8.69
N GLY A 275 3.60 12.56 9.56
CA GLY A 275 3.12 12.39 10.94
C GLY A 275 3.30 13.66 11.78
N ALA A 276 4.45 14.33 11.66
CA ALA A 276 4.71 15.58 12.37
C ALA A 276 3.78 16.72 11.91
N ILE A 277 3.51 16.84 10.61
CA ILE A 277 2.58 17.85 10.07
C ILE A 277 1.15 17.58 10.57
N ARG A 278 0.70 16.32 10.57
CA ARG A 278 -0.62 15.95 11.10
C ARG A 278 -0.76 16.30 12.58
N ALA A 279 0.28 16.03 13.38
CA ALA A 279 0.27 16.39 14.79
C ALA A 279 0.11 17.90 15.02
N LEU A 280 0.69 18.74 14.16
CA LEU A 280 0.49 20.20 14.21
C LEU A 280 -0.93 20.61 13.80
N LEU A 281 -1.52 19.96 12.80
CA LEU A 281 -2.89 20.23 12.36
C LEU A 281 -3.95 19.80 13.39
N ASP A 282 -3.71 18.71 14.12
CA ASP A 282 -4.61 18.25 15.18
C ASP A 282 -4.61 19.19 16.41
N LEU A 283 -3.57 20.00 16.59
CA LEU A 283 -3.49 21.03 17.64
C LEU A 283 -4.30 22.30 17.29
N ALA A 284 -4.78 22.46 16.05
CA ALA A 284 -5.62 23.59 15.69
C ALA A 284 -7.03 23.42 16.31
N PRO A 285 -7.53 24.40 17.09
CA PRO A 285 -8.84 24.30 17.74
C PRO A 285 -9.96 24.17 16.69
N LYS A 286 -10.82 23.16 16.87
CA LYS A 286 -11.89 22.81 15.92
C LYS A 286 -13.16 23.67 16.06
N THR A 287 -13.14 24.68 16.94
CA THR A 287 -14.28 25.56 17.25
C THR A 287 -13.80 26.96 17.64
N ALA A 288 -14.50 27.99 17.15
CA ALA A 288 -14.46 29.37 17.65
C ALA A 288 -15.47 29.55 18.79
#